data_AF-A0A359MQS3-F1
#
_entry.id   AF-A0A359MQS3-F1
#
_cell.length_a   1.000
_cell.length_b   1.000
_cell.length_c   1.000
_cell.angle_alpha   90.00
_cell.angle_beta   90.00
_cell.angle_gamma   90.00
#
_symmetry.space_group_name_H-M   'P 1'
#
loop_
_entity.id
_entity.type
_entity.pdbx_description
1 polymer ?
#
loop_
_entity_poly.entity_id
_entity_poly.type
_entity_poly.pdbx_seq_one_letter_code
_entity_poly.pdbx_strand_id
1 'polypeptide(L)'
;RGDYNPKVEDELLKPLGDVRPEDMAVFVSITVPTDITKLSANLKAPFIINVQTRKGAQIIVENQDYEIKYYFYNQLQSIKEAKEGR
;
A
#
# COMPACT_ATOMS: atom_id res chain seq x y z
N ARG A 1 -4.01 5.02 -6.24
CA ARG A 1 -5.36 5.45 -5.78
C ARG A 1 -5.15 6.68 -4.90
N GLY A 2 -5.81 7.81 -5.17
CA GLY A 2 -5.56 9.06 -4.41
C GLY A 2 -6.19 9.06 -3.01
N ASP A 3 -7.13 8.16 -2.78
CA ASP A 3 -7.96 7.99 -1.58
C ASP A 3 -7.55 6.74 -0.76
N TYR A 4 -6.34 6.21 -0.95
CA TYR A 4 -5.85 5.10 -0.14
C TYR A 4 -5.56 5.58 1.29
N ASN A 5 -6.35 5.10 2.25
CA ASN A 5 -6.31 5.47 3.66
C ASN A 5 -6.60 4.22 4.54
N PRO A 6 -5.59 3.37 4.78
CA PRO A 6 -5.76 2.13 5.53
C PRO A 6 -6.10 2.41 7.00
N LYS A 7 -7.05 1.64 7.53
CA LYS A 7 -7.46 1.65 8.93
C LYS A 7 -6.86 0.44 9.64
N VAL A 8 -6.12 0.70 10.70
CA VAL A 8 -5.44 -0.30 11.54
C VAL A 8 -5.82 -0.08 12.99
N GLU A 9 -5.87 -1.15 13.78
CA GLU A 9 -6.04 -1.06 15.21
C GLU A 9 -4.74 -0.64 15.89
N ASP A 10 -4.82 0.27 16.87
CA ASP A 10 -3.65 0.79 17.60
C ASP A 10 -2.82 -0.32 18.26
N GLU A 11 -3.47 -1.42 18.67
CA GLU A 11 -2.79 -2.56 19.28
C GLU A 11 -1.76 -3.21 18.36
N LEU A 12 -2.03 -3.22 17.05
CA LEU A 12 -1.13 -3.76 16.04
C LEU A 12 0.09 -2.85 15.79
N LEU A 13 0.00 -1.58 16.18
CA LEU A 13 1.09 -0.60 16.06
C LEU A 13 2.00 -0.55 17.29
N LYS A 14 1.55 -1.02 18.46
CA LYS A 14 2.34 -1.04 19.71
C LYS A 14 3.77 -1.58 19.54
N PRO A 15 4.03 -2.67 18.79
CA PRO A 15 5.39 -3.19 18.60
C PRO A 15 6.34 -2.24 17.86
N LEU A 16 5.79 -1.29 17.09
CA LEU A 16 6.55 -0.30 16.31
C LEU A 16 7.02 0.89 17.16
N GLY A 17 6.59 0.98 18.42
CA GLY A 17 6.88 2.10 19.33
C GLY A 17 5.81 3.19 19.28
N ASP A 18 6.16 4.41 19.66
CA ASP A 18 5.27 5.56 19.52
C ASP A 18 5.16 5.93 18.03
N VAL A 19 3.99 5.70 17.44
CA VAL A 19 3.74 5.91 16.01
C VAL A 19 2.89 7.17 15.85
N ARG A 20 3.53 8.23 15.35
CA ARG A 20 2.84 9.46 14.93
C ARG A 20 2.59 9.42 13.43
N PRO A 21 1.47 9.96 12.92
CA PRO A 21 1.16 9.95 11.49
C PRO A 21 2.28 10.52 10.61
N GLU A 22 2.97 11.58 11.06
CA GLU A 22 4.08 12.23 10.35
C GLU A 22 5.34 11.36 10.22
N ASP A 23 5.51 10.38 11.11
CA ASP A 23 6.65 9.45 11.13
C ASP A 23 6.31 8.08 10.52
N MET A 24 5.08 7.94 9.99
CA MET A 24 4.59 6.69 9.44
C MET A 24 4.82 6.65 7.92
N ALA A 25 5.63 5.70 7.47
CA ALA A 25 5.73 5.35 6.07
C ALA A 25 4.86 4.13 5.77
N VAL A 26 4.03 4.24 4.73
CA VAL A 26 3.09 3.18 4.30
C VAL A 26 3.50 2.69 2.92
N PHE A 27 3.71 1.38 2.80
CA PHE A 27 4.04 0.72 1.54
C PHE A 27 3.11 -0.45 1.26
N VAL A 28 2.98 -0.83 -0.01
CA VAL A 28 2.27 -2.04 -0.42
C VAL A 28 3.19 -2.91 -1.28
N SER A 29 3.01 -4.22 -1.22
CA SER A 29 3.72 -5.14 -2.10
C SER A 29 3.07 -5.19 -3.49
N ILE A 30 3.89 -5.23 -4.53
CA ILE A 30 3.44 -5.50 -5.90
C ILE A 30 3.78 -6.94 -6.26
N THR A 31 2.82 -7.66 -6.83
CA THR A 31 3.04 -8.95 -7.49
C THR A 31 3.27 -8.70 -8.97
N VAL A 32 4.42 -9.13 -9.48
CA VAL A 32 4.81 -9.04 -10.90
C VAL A 32 4.71 -10.43 -11.53
N PRO A 33 3.58 -10.75 -12.21
CA PRO A 33 3.44 -12.01 -12.94
C PRO A 33 4.09 -11.97 -14.33
N THR A 34 4.18 -13.13 -14.98
CA THR A 34 4.63 -13.24 -16.39
C THR A 34 3.72 -12.47 -17.36
N ASP A 35 2.40 -12.55 -17.16
CA ASP A 35 1.42 -11.74 -17.89
C ASP A 35 1.28 -10.38 -17.21
N ILE A 36 2.00 -9.38 -17.71
CA ILE A 36 2.10 -8.05 -17.10
C ILE A 36 0.73 -7.36 -16.93
N THR A 37 -0.30 -7.75 -17.69
CA THR A 37 -1.66 -7.20 -17.52
C THR A 37 -2.27 -7.54 -16.16
N LYS A 38 -1.75 -8.60 -15.52
CA LYS A 38 -2.14 -9.06 -14.18
C LYS A 38 -1.27 -8.47 -13.06
N LEU A 39 -0.53 -7.39 -13.32
CA LEU A 39 0.19 -6.65 -12.28
C LEU A 39 -0.78 -6.20 -11.18
N SER A 40 -0.50 -6.56 -9.93
CA SER A 40 -1.39 -6.27 -8.81
C SER A 40 -0.67 -5.78 -7.57
N ALA A 41 -1.31 -4.91 -6.79
CA ALA A 41 -0.85 -4.47 -5.48
C ALA A 41 -1.70 -5.11 -4.37
N ASN A 42 -1.07 -5.45 -3.24
CA ASN A 42 -1.79 -5.89 -2.04
C ASN A 42 -2.16 -4.67 -1.18
N LEU A 43 -3.40 -4.21 -1.31
CA LEU A 43 -3.92 -3.07 -0.56
C LEU A 43 -4.42 -3.47 0.84
N LYS A 44 -4.72 -4.76 1.04
CA LYS A 44 -5.27 -5.32 2.29
C LYS A 44 -4.21 -5.56 3.36
N ALA A 45 -2.93 -5.67 2.98
CA ALA A 45 -1.84 -5.90 3.94
C ALA A 45 -0.62 -4.99 3.67
N PRO A 46 -0.71 -3.67 3.92
CA PRO A 46 0.42 -2.76 3.81
C PRO A 46 1.55 -3.06 4.80
N PHE A 47 2.75 -2.61 4.46
CA PHE A 47 3.84 -2.43 5.40
C PHE A 47 3.72 -1.06 6.04
N ILE A 48 3.62 -1.04 7.36
CA ILE A 48 3.64 0.17 8.18
C ILE A 48 5.01 0.25 8.84
N ILE A 49 5.73 1.34 8.59
CA ILE A 49 7.08 1.56 9.11
C ILE A 49 7.08 2.85 9.93
N ASN A 50 7.54 2.75 11.17
CA ASN A 50 7.88 3.92 11.97
C ASN A 50 9.33 4.32 11.63
N VAL A 51 9.50 5.47 10.98
CA VAL A 51 10.82 5.91 10.51
C VAL A 51 11.76 6.31 11.64
N GLN A 52 11.23 6.71 12.80
CA GLN A 52 12.03 7.06 13.98
C GLN A 52 12.63 5.82 14.63
N THR A 53 11.79 4.80 14.87
CA THR A 53 12.24 3.56 15.52
C THR A 53 12.85 2.56 14.55
N ARG A 54 12.68 2.77 13.24
CA ARG A 54 13.07 1.87 12.15
C ARG A 54 12.45 0.47 12.27
N LYS A 55 11.32 0.38 12.98
CA LYS A 55 10.54 -0.85 13.09
C LYS A 55 9.40 -0.80 12.09
N GLY A 56 9.11 -1.94 11.48
CA GLY A 56 7.97 -2.09 10.59
C GLY A 56 7.26 -3.42 10.80
N ALA A 57 5.99 -3.44 10.41
CA ALA A 57 5.17 -4.65 10.39
C ALA A 57 4.30 -4.64 9.14
N GLN A 58 3.98 -5.83 8.63
CA GLN A 58 2.94 -5.99 7.63
C GLN A 58 1.61 -6.23 8.35
N ILE A 59 0.64 -5.34 8.16
CA ILE A 59 -0.60 -5.31 8.95
C ILE A 59 -1.78 -5.54 8.02
N ILE A 60 -2.66 -6.48 8.37
CA ILE A 60 -3.94 -6.66 7.68
C ILE A 60 -4.87 -5.54 8.13
N VAL A 61 -5.42 -4.77 7.18
CA VAL A 61 -6.27 -3.60 7.48
C VAL A 61 -7.75 -3.96 7.47
N GLU A 62 -8.55 -3.21 8.23
CA GLU A 62 -9.99 -3.47 8.38
C GLU A 62 -10.83 -3.03 7.17
N ASN A 63 -10.27 -2.22 6.26
CA ASN A 63 -10.96 -1.76 5.05
C ASN A 63 -11.51 -2.94 4.23
N GLN A 64 -12.83 -3.11 4.21
CA GLN A 64 -13.48 -4.22 3.49
C GLN A 64 -13.37 -4.08 1.97
N ASP A 65 -13.26 -2.85 1.48
CA ASP A 65 -13.13 -2.54 0.05
C ASP A 65 -11.71 -2.74 -0.49
N TYR A 66 -10.74 -3.06 0.36
CA TYR A 66 -9.35 -3.23 -0.06
C TYR A 66 -9.07 -4.68 -0.44
N GLU A 67 -8.60 -4.85 -1.68
CA GLU A 67 -8.32 -6.15 -2.26
C GLU A 67 -6.87 -6.59 -2.00
N ILE A 68 -6.66 -7.91 -1.89
CA ILE A 68 -5.31 -8.51 -1.89
C ILE A 68 -4.66 -8.39 -3.28
N LYS A 69 -5.46 -8.45 -4.34
CA LYS A 69 -5.01 -8.34 -5.73
C LYS A 69 -5.72 -7.20 -6.43
N TYR A 70 -5.34 -5.98 -6.08
CA TYR A 70 -5.79 -4.81 -6.81
C TYR A 70 -5.02 -4.70 -8.13
N TYR A 71 -5.66 -5.04 -9.24
CA TYR A 71 -5.06 -4.95 -10.58
C TYR A 71 -5.03 -3.50 -11.05
N PHE A 72 -3.85 -3.00 -11.41
CA PHE A 72 -3.66 -1.58 -11.74
C PHE A 72 -2.94 -1.32 -13.07
N TYR A 73 -2.79 -2.34 -13.92
CA TYR A 73 -2.07 -2.21 -15.19
C TYR A 73 -2.66 -1.15 -16.12
N ASN A 74 -3.99 -1.12 -16.28
CA ASN A 74 -4.65 -0.17 -17.17
C ASN A 74 -4.46 1.27 -16.69
N GLN A 75 -4.61 1.50 -15.38
CA GLN A 75 -4.36 2.79 -14.75
C GLN A 75 -2.90 3.23 -14.94
N LEU A 76 -1.95 2.29 -14.83
CA LEU A 76 -0.54 2.56 -15.08
C LEU A 76 -0.28 2.99 -16.53
N GLN A 77 -0.92 2.36 -17.51
CA GLN A 77 -0.81 2.76 -18.92
C GLN A 77 -1.40 4.15 -19.16
N SER A 78 -2.60 4.44 -18.66
CA SER A 78 -3.22 5.77 -18.82
C SER A 78 -2.38 6.89 -18.21
N ILE A 79 -1.75 6.64 -17.04
CA ILE A 79 -0.83 7.62 -16.43
C ILE A 79 0.41 7.82 -17.29
N LYS A 80 0.93 6.76 -17.90
CA LYS A 80 2.09 6.82 -18.79
C LYS A 80 1.78 7.64 -20.05
N GLU A 81 0.66 7.36 -20.71
CA GLU A 81 0.20 8.08 -21.90
C GLU A 81 0.00 9.58 -21.63
N ALA A 82 -0.68 9.91 -20.53
CA ALA A 82 -0.90 11.29 -20.10
C ALA A 82 0.42 12.05 -19.82
N LYS A 83 1.45 11.37 -19.30
CA LYS A 83 2.78 11.97 -19.08
C LYS A 83 3.59 12.10 -20.37
N GLU A 84 3.36 11.25 -21.35
CA GLU A 84 4.02 11.28 -22.66
C GLU A 84 3.35 12.24 -23.66
N GLY A 85 2.25 12.92 -23.25
CA GLY A 85 1.57 13.94 -24.05
C GLY A 85 0.85 13.39 -25.28
N ARG A 86 0.44 12.11 -25.25
CA ARG A 86 -0.38 11.48 -26.28
C ARG A 86 -1.86 11.51 -25.94
#